data_AF-A0A851A1V3-F1
#
_entry.id   AF-A0A851A1V3-F1
#
_cell.length_a   1.000
_cell.length_b   1.000
_cell.length_c   1.000
_cell.angle_alpha   90.00
_cell.angle_beta   90.00
_cell.angle_gamma   90.00
#
_symmetry.space_group_name_H-M   'P 1'
#
loop_
_entity.id
_entity.type
_entity.pdbx_description
1 polymer ?
#
loop_
_entity_poly.entity_id
_entity_poly.type
_entity_poly.pdbx_seq_one_letter_code
_entity_poly.pdbx_strand_id
1 'polypeptide(L)' 'TVEPQKLALSSNVRTLNDLQKLLGTINWVRTLMGVDNTTLAPLFNLLRGDSNLLSK' A
#
# COMPACT_ATOMS: atom_id res chain seq x y z
N THR A 1 14.04 8.96 26.54
CA THR A 1 13.88 7.60 26.00
C THR A 1 13.03 7.70 24.75
N VAL A 2 13.48 7.14 23.62
CA VAL A 2 12.70 7.14 22.37
C VAL A 2 11.99 5.79 22.28
N GLU A 3 10.66 5.81 22.14
CA GLU A 3 9.84 4.60 21.96
C GLU A 3 9.30 4.51 20.53
N PRO A 4 9.17 3.29 19.98
CA PRO A 4 8.53 3.09 18.68
C PRO A 4 7.07 3.56 18.70
N GLN A 5 6.69 4.35 17.70
CA GLN A 5 5.30 4.76 17.54
C GLN A 5 4.47 3.56 17.06
N LYS A 6 3.30 3.33 17.67
CA LYS A 6 2.40 2.24 17.25
C LYS A 6 1.93 2.50 15.82
N LEU A 7 2.42 1.71 14.87
CA LEU A 7 1.98 1.79 13.49
C LEU A 7 0.61 1.10 13.34
N ALA A 8 -0.42 1.87 13.02
CA ALA A 8 -1.72 1.35 12.64
C ALA A 8 -1.86 1.45 11.11
N LEU A 9 -1.96 0.29 10.45
CA LEU A 9 -2.32 0.24 9.03
C LEU A 9 -3.83 0.39 8.92
N SER A 10 -4.29 1.21 7.97
CA SER A 10 -5.72 1.33 7.68
C SER A 10 -6.23 0.01 7.09
N SER A 11 -7.18 -0.64 7.77
CA SER A 11 -7.85 -1.85 7.29
C SER A 11 -9.08 -1.55 6.42
N ASN A 12 -9.54 -0.30 6.40
CA ASN A 12 -10.72 0.13 5.66
C ASN A 12 -10.30 0.98 4.47
N VAL A 13 -9.97 0.31 3.36
CA VAL A 13 -9.60 0.95 2.09
C VAL A 13 -10.82 0.98 1.18
N ARG A 14 -11.43 2.15 0.98
CA ARG A 14 -12.64 2.31 0.16
C ARG A 14 -12.40 3.09 -1.13
N THR A 15 -11.42 3.97 -1.12
CA THR A 15 -11.10 4.85 -2.25
C THR A 15 -9.68 4.61 -2.76
N LEU A 16 -9.41 5.03 -3.99
CA LEU A 16 -8.05 5.03 -4.55
C LEU A 16 -7.08 5.83 -3.68
N ASN A 17 -7.53 6.95 -3.11
CA ASN A 17 -6.73 7.76 -2.20
C ASN A 17 -6.36 7.01 -0.90
N ASP A 18 -7.28 6.22 -0.34
CA ASP A 18 -6.98 5.41 0.84
C ASP A 18 -5.94 4.33 0.51
N LEU A 19 -6.06 3.71 -0.66
CA LEU A 19 -5.11 2.73 -1.17
C LEU A 19 -3.71 3.35 -1.36
N GLN A 20 -3.65 4.54 -1.95
CA GLN A 20 -2.40 5.29 -2.15
C GLN A 20 -1.73 5.65 -0.82
N LYS A 21 -2.48 6.11 0.18
CA LYS A 21 -1.97 6.38 1.53
C LYS A 21 -1.42 5.13 2.20
N LEU A 22 -2.15 4.02 2.12
CA LEU A 22 -1.72 2.74 2.66
C LEU A 22 -0.41 2.26 2.02
N LEU A 23 -0.29 2.40 0.70
CA LEU A 23 0.94 2.09 -0.03
C LEU A 23 2.12 2.98 0.39
N GLY A 24 1.88 4.27 0.65
CA GLY A 24 2.89 5.16 1.22
C GLY A 24 3.42 4.64 2.56
N THR A 25 2.51 4.24 3.46
CA THR A 25 2.89 3.66 4.76
C THR A 25 3.64 2.34 4.60
N ILE A 26 3.18 1.45 3.71
CA ILE A 26 3.84 0.16 3.46
C ILE A 26 5.24 0.36 2.87
N ASN A 27 5.42 1.30 1.94
CA ASN A 27 6.73 1.61 1.38
C ASN A 27 7.70 2.18 2.44
N TRP A 28 7.19 3.00 3.37
CA TRP A 28 7.99 3.46 4.52
C TRP A 28 8.43 2.30 5.40
N VAL A 29 7.51 1.40 5.77
CA VAL A 29 7.83 0.19 6.56
C VAL A 29 8.80 -0.72 5.83
N ARG A 30 8.63 -0.92 4.52
CA ARG A 30 9.53 -1.72 3.69
C ARG A 30 10.97 -1.23 3.81
N THR A 31 11.18 0.08 3.77
CA THR A 31 12.52 0.68 3.89
C THR A 31 13.15 0.38 5.25
N LEU A 32 12.33 0.23 6.29
CA LEU A 32 12.78 -0.06 7.65
C LEU A 32 12.95 -1.55 7.94
N MET A 33 12.14 -2.43 7.32
CA MET A 33 12.07 -3.86 7.66
C MET A 33 12.51 -4.81 6.54
N GLY A 34 12.89 -4.32 5.36
CA GLY A 34 13.39 -5.16 4.26
C GLY A 34 12.32 -6.06 3.61
N VAL A 35 11.07 -5.59 3.56
CA VAL A 35 9.95 -6.34 2.96
C VAL A 35 10.17 -6.55 1.45
N ASP A 36 10.00 -7.79 0.98
CA ASP A 36 10.23 -8.17 -0.42
C ASP A 36 9.10 -7.66 -1.35
N ASN A 37 9.49 -7.20 -2.54
CA ASN A 37 8.58 -6.68 -3.55
C ASN A 37 7.57 -7.71 -4.06
N THR A 38 7.92 -9.00 -4.00
CA THR A 38 7.03 -10.09 -4.43
C THR A 38 5.74 -10.11 -3.60
N THR A 39 5.85 -9.86 -2.29
CA THR A 39 4.69 -9.82 -1.38
C THR A 39 3.80 -8.59 -1.61
N LEU A 40 4.34 -7.52 -2.20
CA LEU A 40 3.62 -6.28 -2.50
C LEU A 40 3.06 -6.22 -3.93
N ALA A 41 3.42 -7.17 -4.80
CA ALA A 41 2.96 -7.21 -6.19
C ALA A 41 1.43 -7.09 -6.35
N PRO A 42 0.58 -7.73 -5.53
CA PRO A 42 -0.87 -7.58 -5.62
C PRO A 42 -1.36 -6.13 -5.38
N LEU A 43 -0.70 -5.38 -4.49
CA LEU A 43 -1.06 -3.98 -4.20
C LEU A 43 -0.75 -3.06 -5.39
N PHE A 44 0.39 -3.27 -6.06
CA PHE A 44 0.73 -2.50 -7.25
C PHE A 44 -0.19 -2.79 -8.43
N ASN A 45 -0.72 -4.01 -8.52
CA ASN A 45 -1.72 -4.35 -9.53
C ASN A 45 -3.04 -3.62 -9.31
N LEU A 46 -3.47 -3.41 -8.06
CA LEU A 46 -4.66 -2.61 -7.74
C LEU A 46 -4.52 -1.14 -8.16
N LEU A 47 -3.31 -0.57 -8.04
CA LEU A 47 -3.04 0.81 -8.47
C LEU A 47 -3.04 1.01 -9.98
N ARG A 48 -2.77 -0.05 -10.75
CA ARG A 48 -2.71 0.02 -12.21
C ARG A 48 -4.05 0.42 -12.83
N GLY A 49 -5.14 0.28 -12.06
CA GLY A 49 -6.50 0.48 -12.54
C GLY A 49 -6.88 -0.60 -13.55
N ASP A 50 -8.11 -0.53 -14.07
CA ASP A 50 -8.47 -1.38 -15.19
C ASP A 50 -7.80 -0.85 -16.46
N SER A 51 -6.89 -1.63 -17.05
CA SER A 51 -6.25 -1.27 -18.32
C SER A 51 -7.19 -1.42 -19.51
N ASN A 52 -8.37 -2.00 -19.30
CA ASN A 52 -9.35 -2.18 -20.34
C ASN A 52 -10.11 -0.86 -20.56
N LEU A 53 -9.55 0.00 -21.41
CA LEU A 53 -10.16 1.25 -21.85
C LEU A 53 -11.53 1.07 -22.55
N LEU A 54 -11.92 -0.19 -22.82
CA LEU A 54 -13.17 -0.59 -23.46
C LEU A 54 -14.10 -1.37 -22.50
N SER A 55 -13.84 -1.37 -21.18
CA SER A 55 -14.76 -2.01 -20.23
C SER A 55 -16.12 -1.30 -20.29
N LYS A 56 -17.12 -2.05 -20.74
CA LYS A 56 -18.47 -1.61 -21.09
C LYS A 56 -19.29 -1.15 -19.89
#